data_AF-A0A351NT40-F1
#
_entry.id   AF-A0A351NT40-F1
#
_cell.length_a   1.000
_cell.length_b   1.000
_cell.length_c   1.000
_cell.angle_alpha   90.00
_cell.angle_beta   90.00
_cell.angle_gamma   90.00
#
_symmetry.space_group_name_H-M   'P 1'
#
loop_
_entity.id
_entity.type
_entity.pdbx_description
1 polymer ?
#
loop_
_entity_poly.entity_id
_entity_poly.type
_entity_poly.pdbx_seq_one_letter_code
_entity_poly.pdbx_strand_id
1 'polypeptide(L)'
;MADYDVFNGDADGICALVQLRQAEPRDTTLVTGVKRNIQLLKQVTPNGGDRVTVLDISMAKNNLDLVRILDSGATVFYVDHHSSGPVPASSSLISLINESANVSTSVLVNQYLRGSKLLWATVGTFGDNLKQVANGMLKNTDISREQRDLLEKLGIYMNYNG
;
A
#
# COMPACT_ATOMS: atom_id res chain seq x y z
N MET A 1 -9.84 16.21 -13.17
CA MET A 1 -9.66 14.94 -12.47
C MET A 1 -8.27 14.95 -11.86
N ALA A 2 -8.21 15.01 -10.55
CA ALA A 2 -6.99 14.89 -9.76
C ALA A 2 -6.81 13.45 -9.28
N ASP A 3 -5.55 13.09 -9.03
CA ASP A 3 -5.17 11.81 -8.46
C ASP A 3 -4.50 12.05 -7.10
N TYR A 4 -4.89 11.27 -6.10
CA TYR A 4 -4.30 11.27 -4.77
C TYR A 4 -3.69 9.90 -4.48
N ASP A 5 -2.46 9.89 -3.97
CA ASP A 5 -1.84 8.70 -3.39
C ASP A 5 -1.74 8.90 -1.88
N VAL A 6 -2.52 8.13 -1.13
CA VAL A 6 -2.61 8.17 0.32
C VAL A 6 -1.98 6.91 0.87
N PHE A 7 -0.86 7.02 1.58
CA PHE A 7 -0.11 5.84 1.98
C PHE A 7 0.65 6.04 3.29
N ASN A 8 0.80 4.96 4.05
CA ASN A 8 1.68 4.93 5.21
C ASN A 8 3.14 5.17 4.76
N GLY A 9 3.86 6.03 5.47
CA GLY A 9 5.22 6.42 5.10
C GLY A 9 6.29 5.41 5.50
N ASP A 10 5.91 4.22 5.96
CA ASP A 10 6.88 3.16 6.25
C ASP A 10 7.25 2.37 4.98
N ALA A 11 8.06 1.33 5.15
CA ALA A 11 8.57 0.56 4.02
C ALA A 11 7.45 -0.12 3.21
N ASP A 12 6.38 -0.57 3.85
CA ASP A 12 5.34 -1.33 3.15
C ASP A 12 4.48 -0.39 2.30
N GLY A 13 3.97 0.69 2.88
CA GLY A 13 3.21 1.70 2.15
C GLY A 13 4.01 2.36 1.02
N ILE A 14 5.29 2.70 1.25
CA ILE A 14 6.16 3.28 0.21
C ILE A 14 6.39 2.27 -0.92
N CYS A 15 6.76 1.02 -0.61
CA CYS A 15 7.06 0.03 -1.64
C CYS A 15 5.81 -0.35 -2.43
N ALA A 16 4.64 -0.44 -1.79
CA ALA A 16 3.36 -0.62 -2.46
C ALA A 16 3.10 0.49 -3.49
N LEU A 17 3.33 1.75 -3.12
CA LEU A 17 3.16 2.87 -4.05
C LEU A 17 4.17 2.82 -5.21
N VAL A 18 5.45 2.57 -4.92
CA VAL A 18 6.50 2.47 -5.95
C VAL A 18 6.16 1.39 -6.97
N GLN A 19 5.68 0.23 -6.53
CA GLN A 19 5.21 -0.83 -7.43
C GLN A 19 4.12 -0.32 -8.38
N LEU A 20 3.07 0.31 -7.84
CA LEU A 20 1.96 0.84 -8.64
C LEU A 20 2.43 1.91 -9.63
N ARG A 21 3.21 2.91 -9.18
CA ARG A 21 3.60 4.04 -10.03
C ARG A 21 4.67 3.69 -11.06
N GLN A 22 5.43 2.61 -10.86
CA GLN A 22 6.29 2.06 -11.91
C GLN A 22 5.55 1.20 -12.95
N ALA A 23 4.37 0.67 -12.61
CA ALA A 23 3.53 -0.08 -13.55
C ALA A 23 2.54 0.84 -14.27
N GLU A 24 2.01 1.82 -13.56
CA GLU A 24 1.06 2.82 -14.03
C GLU A 24 1.47 4.21 -13.48
N PRO A 25 2.35 4.91 -14.20
CA PRO A 25 2.75 6.27 -13.83
C PRO A 25 1.54 7.21 -13.78
N ARG A 26 1.50 8.05 -12.74
CA ARG A 26 0.49 9.09 -12.56
C ARG A 26 1.14 10.30 -11.90
N ASP A 27 0.64 11.49 -12.22
CA ASP A 27 0.96 12.71 -11.48
C ASP A 27 -0.05 12.84 -10.34
N THR A 28 0.42 12.72 -9.10
CA THR A 28 -0.45 12.55 -7.93
C THR A 28 -0.07 13.49 -6.80
N THR A 29 -1.08 13.92 -6.05
CA THR A 29 -0.86 14.56 -4.76
C THR A 29 -0.55 13.47 -3.73
N LEU A 30 0.67 13.47 -3.19
CA LEU A 30 1.08 12.53 -2.16
C LEU A 30 0.57 12.98 -0.78
N VAL A 31 -0.15 12.10 -0.10
CA VAL A 31 -0.61 12.28 1.29
C VAL A 31 -0.06 11.13 2.12
N THR A 32 0.95 11.43 2.94
CA THR A 32 1.64 10.42 3.75
C THR A 32 1.90 10.90 5.17
N GLY A 33 2.30 9.99 6.04
CA GLY A 33 2.65 10.27 7.44
C GLY A 33 3.66 9.27 7.97
N VAL A 34 4.24 9.55 9.12
CA VAL A 34 5.08 8.59 9.87
C VAL A 34 4.28 7.33 10.22
N LYS A 35 4.95 6.22 10.52
CA LYS A 35 4.33 4.88 10.70
C LYS A 35 3.07 4.82 11.59
N ARG A 36 2.97 5.69 12.61
CA ARG A 36 1.83 5.71 13.54
C ARG A 36 0.72 6.69 13.14
N ASN A 37 0.99 7.61 12.22
CA ASN A 37 0.02 8.58 11.73
C ASN A 37 -0.70 8.02 10.50
N ILE A 38 -1.72 7.19 10.74
CA ILE A 38 -2.43 6.45 9.69
C ILE A 38 -3.85 6.96 9.39
N GLN A 39 -4.33 7.98 10.09
CA GLN A 39 -5.62 8.64 9.79
C GLN A 39 -5.41 9.73 8.74
N LEU A 40 -5.05 9.32 7.53
CA LEU A 40 -4.59 10.21 6.47
C LEU A 40 -5.73 10.70 5.56
N LEU A 41 -6.83 9.95 5.41
CA LEU A 41 -7.93 10.34 4.51
C LEU A 41 -8.63 11.64 4.90
N LYS A 42 -8.55 12.07 6.17
CA LYS A 42 -9.02 13.38 6.62
C LYS A 42 -8.39 14.57 5.90
N GLN A 43 -7.21 14.37 5.29
CA GLN A 43 -6.49 15.40 4.55
C GLN A 43 -6.92 15.48 3.08
N VAL A 44 -7.74 14.55 2.60
CA VAL A 44 -8.12 14.42 1.20
C VAL A 44 -9.53 14.99 1.01
N THR A 45 -9.65 15.97 0.13
CA THR A 45 -10.91 16.65 -0.23
C THR A 45 -11.10 16.60 -1.75
N PRO A 46 -11.43 15.42 -2.30
CA PRO A 46 -11.55 15.23 -3.73
C PRO A 46 -12.89 15.76 -4.23
N ASN A 47 -12.97 16.00 -5.54
CA ASN A 47 -14.21 16.28 -6.24
C ASN A 47 -14.72 15.01 -6.94
N GLY A 48 -15.97 15.06 -7.42
CA GLY A 48 -16.54 13.99 -8.24
C GLY A 48 -15.68 13.67 -9.46
N GLY A 49 -15.40 12.39 -9.68
CA GLY A 49 -14.54 11.89 -10.76
C GLY A 49 -13.05 11.84 -10.44
N ASP A 50 -12.58 12.41 -9.33
CA ASP A 50 -11.19 12.25 -8.90
C ASP A 50 -10.90 10.81 -8.45
N ARG A 51 -9.62 10.43 -8.41
CA ARG A 51 -9.18 9.08 -8.00
C ARG A 51 -8.33 9.15 -6.74
N VAL A 52 -8.63 8.31 -5.77
CA VAL A 52 -7.88 8.19 -4.52
C VAL A 52 -7.35 6.76 -4.42
N THR A 53 -6.02 6.63 -4.42
CA THR A 53 -5.34 5.36 -4.13
C THR A 53 -4.96 5.37 -2.66
N VAL A 54 -5.34 4.33 -1.91
CA VAL A 54 -5.10 4.21 -0.47
C VAL A 54 -4.33 2.95 -0.20
N LEU A 55 -3.17 3.07 0.46
CA LEU A 55 -2.22 1.98 0.67
C LEU A 55 -1.80 1.92 2.13
N ASP A 56 -1.84 0.73 2.71
CA ASP A 56 -1.18 0.41 3.97
C ASP A 56 -1.65 1.24 5.19
N ILE A 57 -2.90 1.70 5.16
CA ILE A 57 -3.52 2.33 6.32
C ILE A 57 -4.85 1.67 6.60
N SER A 58 -5.11 1.37 7.88
CA SER A 58 -6.34 0.70 8.31
C SER A 58 -7.60 1.39 7.81
N MET A 59 -8.42 0.65 7.04
CA MET A 59 -9.73 1.12 6.63
C MET A 59 -10.64 1.37 7.83
N ALA A 60 -10.56 0.54 8.88
CA ALA A 60 -11.35 0.72 10.09
C ALA A 60 -11.11 2.10 10.74
N LYS A 61 -9.86 2.58 10.72
CA LYS A 61 -9.49 3.90 11.29
C LYS A 61 -9.79 5.08 10.38
N ASN A 62 -10.01 4.83 9.10
CA ASN A 62 -10.29 5.85 8.08
C ASN A 62 -11.73 5.76 7.54
N ASN A 63 -12.60 4.93 8.12
CA ASN A 63 -13.91 4.58 7.56
C ASN A 63 -14.81 5.81 7.32
N LEU A 64 -14.89 6.72 8.30
CA LEU A 64 -15.70 7.94 8.17
C LEU A 64 -15.21 8.83 7.02
N ASP A 65 -13.90 9.00 6.88
CA ASP A 65 -13.31 9.78 5.79
C ASP A 65 -13.41 9.07 4.44
N LEU A 66 -13.34 7.74 4.42
CA LEU A 66 -13.57 6.94 3.22
C LEU A 66 -14.99 7.13 2.70
N VAL A 67 -15.99 7.05 3.56
CA VAL A 67 -17.40 7.29 3.19
C VAL A 67 -17.56 8.71 2.65
N ARG A 68 -17.03 9.72 3.34
CA ARG A 68 -17.04 11.12 2.87
C ARG A 68 -16.42 11.29 1.48
N ILE A 69 -15.29 10.63 1.22
CA ILE A 69 -14.62 10.66 -0.09
C ILE A 69 -15.48 9.99 -1.17
N LEU A 70 -16.07 8.82 -0.88
CA LEU A 70 -16.95 8.13 -1.82
C LEU A 70 -18.21 8.97 -2.13
N ASP A 71 -18.80 9.62 -1.12
CA ASP A 71 -19.99 10.47 -1.26
C ASP A 71 -19.73 11.74 -2.09
N SER A 72 -18.46 12.18 -2.20
CA SER A 72 -18.08 13.26 -3.11
C SER A 72 -18.16 12.87 -4.60
N GLY A 73 -18.33 11.58 -4.90
CA GLY A 73 -18.32 11.03 -6.25
C GLY A 73 -16.92 10.64 -6.75
N ALA A 74 -15.91 10.62 -5.87
CA ALA A 74 -14.58 10.12 -6.20
C ALA A 74 -14.55 8.58 -6.27
N THR A 75 -13.58 8.04 -7.00
CA THR A 75 -13.29 6.60 -7.01
C THR A 75 -12.14 6.29 -6.07
N VAL A 76 -12.22 5.17 -5.36
CA VAL A 76 -11.22 4.76 -4.38
C VAL A 76 -10.71 3.37 -4.71
N PHE A 77 -9.39 3.24 -4.82
CA PHE A 77 -8.68 1.97 -4.84
C PHE A 77 -7.95 1.79 -3.51
N TYR A 78 -8.38 0.82 -2.70
CA TYR A 78 -7.92 0.62 -1.33
C TYR A 78 -7.21 -0.72 -1.20
N VAL A 79 -5.93 -0.72 -0.83
CA VAL A 79 -5.14 -1.94 -0.61
C VAL A 79 -4.55 -1.90 0.79
N ASP A 80 -4.88 -2.87 1.62
CA ASP A 80 -4.45 -2.88 3.01
C ASP A 80 -4.53 -4.29 3.62
N HIS A 81 -3.68 -4.54 4.61
CA HIS A 81 -3.62 -5.79 5.36
C HIS A 81 -4.01 -5.63 6.84
N HIS A 82 -4.26 -4.40 7.29
CA HIS A 82 -4.78 -4.14 8.62
C HIS A 82 -6.29 -4.41 8.71
N SER A 83 -6.84 -4.27 9.92
CA SER A 83 -8.28 -4.41 10.13
C SER A 83 -9.08 -3.42 9.27
N SER A 84 -10.00 -3.99 8.50
CA SER A 84 -10.88 -3.25 7.60
C SER A 84 -12.11 -2.70 8.30
N GLY A 85 -12.62 -3.42 9.30
CA GLY A 85 -13.94 -3.15 9.87
C GLY A 85 -15.05 -3.31 8.82
N PRO A 86 -16.19 -2.63 8.98
CA PRO A 86 -17.25 -2.65 7.97
C PRO A 86 -16.80 -1.94 6.67
N VAL A 87 -16.75 -2.69 5.56
CA VAL A 87 -16.43 -2.13 4.24
C VAL A 87 -17.66 -1.40 3.68
N PRO A 88 -17.54 -0.12 3.27
CA PRO A 88 -18.66 0.60 2.67
C PRO A 88 -19.15 -0.05 1.37
N ALA A 89 -20.48 -0.19 1.23
CA ALA A 89 -21.08 -0.67 -0.01
C ALA A 89 -21.12 0.46 -1.04
N SER A 90 -20.13 0.52 -1.93
CA SER A 90 -20.06 1.51 -3.00
C SER A 90 -19.48 0.90 -4.27
N SER A 91 -20.09 1.20 -5.43
CA SER A 91 -19.54 0.82 -6.75
C SER A 91 -18.29 1.60 -7.12
N SER A 92 -18.03 2.72 -6.43
CA SER A 92 -16.82 3.53 -6.60
C SER A 92 -15.65 3.07 -5.72
N LEU A 93 -15.82 2.00 -4.94
CA LEU A 93 -14.78 1.42 -4.11
C LEU A 93 -14.31 0.08 -4.69
N ILE A 94 -13.01 -0.01 -4.98
CA ILE A 94 -12.30 -1.27 -5.21
C ILE A 94 -11.41 -1.50 -3.98
N SER A 95 -11.63 -2.58 -3.25
CA SER A 95 -10.87 -2.91 -2.04
C SER A 95 -10.17 -4.27 -2.18
N LEU A 96 -8.86 -4.30 -1.96
CA LEU A 96 -8.03 -5.50 -1.84
C LEU A 96 -7.57 -5.60 -0.39
N ILE A 97 -8.31 -6.37 0.41
CA ILE A 97 -8.07 -6.51 1.85
C ILE A 97 -7.73 -7.95 2.19
N ASN A 98 -6.68 -8.14 3.00
CA ASN A 98 -6.36 -9.43 3.60
C ASN A 98 -5.72 -9.25 4.97
N GLU A 99 -6.47 -9.55 6.03
CA GLU A 99 -6.04 -9.35 7.43
C GLU A 99 -5.13 -10.47 7.97
N SER A 100 -4.61 -11.34 7.11
CA SER A 100 -3.69 -12.40 7.51
C SER A 100 -2.37 -11.83 8.01
N ALA A 101 -1.89 -12.35 9.15
CA ALA A 101 -0.60 -11.98 9.74
C ALA A 101 0.62 -12.27 8.84
N ASN A 102 0.45 -13.00 7.73
CA ASN A 102 1.50 -13.32 6.77
C ASN A 102 1.36 -12.56 5.45
N VAL A 103 0.60 -11.47 5.42
CA VAL A 103 0.38 -10.64 4.24
C VAL A 103 0.74 -9.19 4.57
N SER A 104 1.43 -8.53 3.64
CA SER A 104 1.70 -7.09 3.63
C SER A 104 0.97 -6.44 2.46
N THR A 105 0.77 -5.13 2.52
CA THR A 105 0.21 -4.33 1.41
C THR A 105 1.04 -4.51 0.14
N SER A 106 2.37 -4.58 0.26
CA SER A 106 3.28 -4.83 -0.86
C SER A 106 3.05 -6.18 -1.54
N VAL A 107 2.67 -7.23 -0.79
CA VAL A 107 2.30 -8.53 -1.37
C VAL A 107 1.01 -8.40 -2.17
N LEU A 108 0.00 -7.73 -1.62
CA LEU A 108 -1.30 -7.54 -2.28
C LEU A 108 -1.15 -6.77 -3.60
N VAL A 109 -0.38 -5.67 -3.58
CA VAL A 109 -0.07 -4.91 -4.79
C VAL A 109 0.69 -5.76 -5.80
N ASN A 110 1.68 -6.54 -5.38
CA ASN A 110 2.43 -7.40 -6.29
C ASN A 110 1.54 -8.46 -6.97
N GLN A 111 0.60 -9.04 -6.21
CA GLN A 111 -0.38 -9.98 -6.76
C GLN A 111 -1.30 -9.29 -7.79
N TYR A 112 -1.80 -8.10 -7.46
CA TYR A 112 -2.59 -7.27 -8.38
C TYR A 112 -1.83 -6.97 -9.68
N LEU A 113 -0.54 -6.64 -9.56
CA LEU A 113 0.37 -6.37 -10.68
C LEU A 113 0.99 -7.63 -11.32
N ARG A 114 0.50 -8.83 -10.94
CA ARG A 114 0.95 -10.13 -11.46
C ARG A 114 2.47 -10.35 -11.40
N GLY A 115 3.10 -9.89 -10.32
CA GLY A 115 4.53 -10.09 -10.07
C GLY A 115 5.47 -9.14 -10.82
N SER A 116 4.95 -8.17 -11.58
CA SER A 116 5.79 -7.33 -12.46
C SER A 116 6.81 -6.45 -11.72
N LYS A 117 6.64 -6.25 -10.41
CA LYS A 117 7.51 -5.43 -9.54
C LYS A 117 7.99 -6.20 -8.30
N LEU A 118 8.28 -7.50 -8.48
CA LEU A 118 8.61 -8.44 -7.42
C LEU A 118 9.64 -7.93 -6.40
N LEU A 119 10.73 -7.30 -6.84
CA LEU A 119 11.79 -6.87 -5.92
C LEU A 119 11.33 -5.76 -4.97
N TRP A 120 10.54 -4.80 -5.44
CA TRP A 120 9.94 -3.78 -4.57
C TRP A 120 8.92 -4.40 -3.61
N ALA A 121 8.15 -5.37 -4.08
CA ALA A 121 7.24 -6.12 -3.22
C ALA A 121 7.99 -6.80 -2.08
N THR A 122 9.09 -7.48 -2.39
CA THR A 122 9.94 -8.14 -1.41
C THR A 122 10.54 -7.15 -0.40
N VAL A 123 11.02 -5.97 -0.84
CA VAL A 123 11.55 -4.94 0.07
C VAL A 123 10.49 -4.48 1.06
N GLY A 124 9.28 -4.17 0.59
CA GLY A 124 8.16 -3.79 1.47
C GLY A 124 7.81 -4.89 2.47
N THR A 125 7.74 -6.14 2.02
CA THR A 125 7.48 -7.32 2.87
C THR A 125 8.58 -7.56 3.91
N PHE A 126 9.85 -7.30 3.59
CA PHE A 126 10.91 -7.30 4.59
C PHE A 126 10.75 -6.16 5.61
N GLY A 127 10.34 -4.98 5.15
CA GLY A 127 10.04 -3.82 5.99
C GLY A 127 8.92 -4.07 6.99
N ASP A 128 7.91 -4.85 6.60
CA ASP A 128 6.83 -5.30 7.49
C ASP A 128 7.23 -6.51 8.37
N ASN A 129 8.54 -6.83 8.44
CA ASN A 129 9.11 -7.91 9.24
C ASN A 129 8.63 -9.33 8.84
N LEU A 130 8.11 -9.50 7.62
CA LEU A 130 7.64 -10.79 7.09
C LEU A 130 8.74 -11.54 6.33
N LYS A 131 9.88 -11.78 6.99
CA LYS A 131 11.10 -12.32 6.35
C LYS A 131 10.90 -13.65 5.64
N GLN A 132 10.10 -14.56 6.20
CA GLN A 132 9.85 -15.87 5.58
C GLN A 132 9.06 -15.73 4.28
N VAL A 133 8.06 -14.83 4.27
CA VAL A 133 7.24 -14.53 3.08
C VAL A 133 8.11 -13.92 1.99
N ALA A 134 8.89 -12.89 2.32
CA ALA A 134 9.81 -12.23 1.40
C ALA A 134 10.83 -13.21 0.78
N ASN A 135 11.42 -14.10 1.59
CA ASN A 135 12.32 -15.13 1.08
C ASN A 135 11.62 -16.14 0.17
N GLY A 136 10.37 -16.51 0.47
CA GLY A 136 9.53 -17.36 -0.36
C GLY A 136 9.25 -16.74 -1.74
N MET A 137 8.99 -15.43 -1.78
CA MET A 137 8.78 -14.68 -3.03
C MET A 137 10.00 -14.71 -3.97
N LEU A 138 11.20 -14.79 -3.41
CA LEU A 138 12.46 -14.83 -4.16
C LEU A 138 12.93 -16.27 -4.49
N LYS A 139 12.19 -17.32 -4.14
CA LYS A 139 12.68 -18.71 -4.27
C LYS A 139 13.05 -19.09 -5.70
N ASN A 140 12.33 -18.56 -6.69
CA ASN A 140 12.49 -18.90 -8.11
C ASN A 140 13.13 -17.76 -8.91
N THR A 141 14.00 -16.96 -8.29
CA THR A 141 14.72 -15.85 -8.93
C THR A 141 16.23 -16.07 -8.88
N ASP A 142 16.96 -15.44 -9.79
CA ASP A 142 18.43 -15.48 -9.84
C ASP A 142 19.10 -14.53 -8.83
N ILE A 143 18.35 -14.07 -7.82
CA ILE A 143 18.85 -13.14 -6.80
C ILE A 143 19.80 -13.88 -5.85
N SER A 144 21.07 -13.47 -5.90
CA SER A 144 22.16 -13.95 -5.04
C SER A 144 21.87 -13.69 -3.56
N ARG A 145 22.53 -14.43 -2.68
CA ARG A 145 22.40 -14.25 -1.23
C ARG A 145 22.73 -12.82 -0.80
N GLU A 146 23.79 -12.25 -1.36
CA GLU A 146 24.25 -10.89 -1.07
C GLU A 146 23.20 -9.86 -1.46
N GLN A 147 22.55 -10.04 -2.61
CA GLN A 147 21.43 -9.18 -3.03
C GLN A 147 20.20 -9.36 -2.12
N ARG A 148 19.88 -10.57 -1.68
CA ARG A 148 18.79 -10.79 -0.71
C ARG A 148 19.05 -10.04 0.58
N ASP A 149 20.27 -10.12 1.11
CA ASP A 149 20.67 -9.42 2.31
C ASP A 149 20.56 -7.89 2.14
N LEU A 150 20.87 -7.37 0.95
CA LEU A 150 20.69 -5.94 0.64
C LEU A 150 19.22 -5.55 0.56
N LEU A 151 18.35 -6.36 -0.05
CA LEU A 151 16.90 -6.11 -0.10
C LEU A 151 16.27 -6.14 1.30
N GLU A 152 16.69 -7.09 2.14
CA GLU A 152 16.26 -7.17 3.53
C GLU A 152 16.69 -5.94 4.32
N LYS A 153 17.97 -5.55 4.23
CA LYS A 153 18.49 -4.34 4.88
C LYS A 153 17.74 -3.09 4.40
N LEU A 154 17.51 -2.97 3.10
CA LEU A 154 16.76 -1.84 2.53
C LEU A 154 15.36 -1.75 3.13
N GLY A 155 14.61 -2.86 3.13
CA GLY A 155 13.25 -2.89 3.69
C GLY A 155 13.24 -2.55 5.19
N ILE A 156 14.12 -3.18 5.96
CA ILE A 156 14.24 -2.92 7.41
C ILE A 156 14.61 -1.45 7.66
N TYR A 157 15.58 -0.88 6.94
CA TYR A 157 16.03 0.49 7.16
C TYR A 157 15.02 1.54 6.71
N MET A 158 14.30 1.30 5.60
CA MET A 158 13.19 2.17 5.17
C MET A 158 12.05 2.20 6.19
N ASN A 159 11.84 1.11 6.93
CA ASN A 159 10.78 1.02 7.93
C ASN A 159 11.04 1.89 9.17
N TYR A 160 12.31 2.27 9.42
CA TYR A 160 12.66 3.19 10.51
C TYR A 160 12.41 4.65 10.09
N ASN A 161 11.15 5.06 10.11
CA ASN A 161 10.73 6.46 9.93
C ASN A 161 10.19 7.11 11.24
N GLY A 162 10.64 6.58 12.38
CA GLY A 162 10.19 6.97 13.73
C GLY A 162 10.69 8.33 14.19
#